data_AF-A0A9X3PWL5-F1
#
_entry.id   AF-A0A9X3PWL5-F1
#
_cell.length_a   1.000
_cell.length_b   1.000
_cell.length_c   1.000
_cell.angle_alpha   90.00
_cell.angle_beta   90.00
_cell.angle_gamma   90.00
#
_symmetry.space_group_name_H-M   'P 1'
#
loop_
_entity.id
_entity.type
_entity.pdbx_description
1 polymer ?
#
loop_
_entity_poly.entity_id
_entity_poly.type
_entity_poly.pdbx_seq_one_letter_code
_entity_poly.pdbx_strand_id
1 'polypeptide(L)'
;MIFSPRSEASRTRARAVCAAGIWIGFGLIWALPEVAVAVSLLRSPSLQLGTPTSTVVRWRTDVASESRVSYGASPDDLSNTVTINLLTTEHEVEISGLEPATKYFYSVGTPSDTLAGGDENHFFVTSPLAGTQTPIRIWVIGDSGRCAQTQQGCNDAAAVRDAYLNFAGNNIADVWLLLGDNAYNTGTDVEYTKGFFEVYPTVMRNTVVWPAPGNHEFGASDSPTQSGPYYESFTMPKMGEAGGVASGTEAYYSFDFGNVHFIALDSHDTDRSVGGAMYNWLQADLQTTDQDFVIAYWHHPPYSKGSHDSDTESQLIQMRERFVPLLEDHGVDLQLTGHSHSYERSMLIDGHYGSSETFDQALHALNAGDGDPDGDGAYKKATLGPAPHEGAVYSVVGSSSWNEGGLMAHPIMVVRVNFEGSMVIDVNGPKLDAHWIDKNGTLVDHFQIVKGPAPPSAGGGGDCFIATAGYGSPLATEVQVLRELRDRYLLPNALGRPFVDIYYWLSPPLAGVIAENEALRAATRGALRPVIWWTELALTSPGLAWTVLVLGTGALVISASVPFVVWRARRARRRTL
;
A
#
# COMPACT_ATOMS: atom_id res chain seq x y z
N MET A 1 71.31 -69.44 -14.37
CA MET A 1 70.60 -68.97 -13.16
C MET A 1 69.17 -69.49 -13.27
N ILE A 2 68.93 -70.72 -12.79
CA ILE A 2 68.59 -71.11 -11.41
C ILE A 2 67.06 -71.12 -11.23
N PHE A 3 66.44 -72.29 -11.46
CA PHE A 3 65.60 -73.10 -10.54
C PHE A 3 64.15 -72.56 -10.42
N SER A 4 63.07 -73.17 -10.93
CA SER A 4 62.45 -74.50 -10.63
C SER A 4 62.27 -74.75 -9.12
N PRO A 5 61.24 -75.44 -8.57
CA PRO A 5 60.23 -76.29 -9.25
C PRO A 5 58.79 -76.30 -8.63
N ARG A 6 57.90 -77.10 -9.25
CA ARG A 6 56.88 -78.02 -8.63
C ARG A 6 55.71 -77.41 -7.82
N SER A 7 54.50 -77.98 -7.74
CA SER A 7 53.95 -79.32 -8.03
C SER A 7 52.40 -79.22 -8.07
N GLU A 8 51.73 -79.82 -9.05
CA GLU A 8 50.89 -81.05 -8.94
C GLU A 8 49.67 -80.93 -8.00
N ALA A 9 48.46 -80.98 -8.55
CA ALA A 9 47.65 -82.18 -8.81
C ALA A 9 46.71 -82.50 -7.62
N SER A 10 45.41 -82.62 -7.83
CA SER A 10 44.79 -83.87 -8.30
C SER A 10 43.33 -83.56 -8.69
N ARG A 11 42.86 -84.00 -9.87
CA ARG A 11 42.08 -85.24 -10.07
C ARG A 11 40.94 -85.34 -9.03
N THR A 12 39.67 -85.54 -9.37
CA THR A 12 39.15 -86.58 -10.26
C THR A 12 37.61 -86.45 -10.32
N ARG A 13 37.01 -86.80 -11.48
CA ARG A 13 35.76 -87.56 -11.71
C ARG A 13 34.58 -87.34 -10.72
N ALA A 14 33.35 -87.08 -11.16
CA ALA A 14 32.52 -87.95 -12.01
C ALA A 14 31.24 -87.18 -12.40
N ARG A 15 30.83 -87.17 -13.67
CA ARG A 15 29.72 -87.98 -14.23
C ARG A 15 28.51 -88.17 -13.30
N ALA A 16 27.38 -87.57 -13.70
CA ALA A 16 26.05 -88.20 -13.90
C ALA A 16 24.98 -87.08 -13.80
N VAL A 17 24.38 -86.66 -14.91
CA VAL A 17 23.15 -87.23 -15.51
C VAL A 17 21.92 -87.02 -14.63
N CYS A 18 21.07 -86.13 -15.13
CA CYS A 18 19.61 -86.08 -15.07
C CYS A 18 18.90 -86.28 -13.72
N ALA A 19 18.19 -85.23 -13.29
CA ALA A 19 16.76 -85.36 -13.04
C ALA A 19 16.09 -83.99 -13.20
N ALA A 20 15.24 -83.88 -14.22
CA ALA A 20 14.16 -82.90 -14.23
C ALA A 20 13.23 -83.21 -13.05
N GLY A 21 12.93 -82.19 -12.26
CA GLY A 21 12.08 -82.30 -11.08
C GLY A 21 11.33 -81.00 -10.86
N ILE A 22 10.17 -80.92 -11.52
CA ILE A 22 8.91 -80.41 -10.94
C ILE A 22 8.86 -78.91 -10.61
N TRP A 23 8.16 -78.20 -11.50
CA TRP A 23 7.36 -77.02 -11.19
C TRP A 23 6.47 -77.25 -9.96
N ILE A 24 6.48 -76.32 -9.01
CA ILE A 24 5.32 -75.70 -8.33
C ILE A 24 5.85 -74.95 -7.09
N GLY A 25 5.65 -73.63 -7.06
CA GLY A 25 5.73 -72.85 -5.82
C GLY A 25 6.31 -71.45 -6.01
N PHE A 26 5.56 -70.45 -5.56
CA PHE A 26 5.91 -69.02 -5.42
C PHE A 26 5.76 -68.12 -6.64
N GLY A 27 4.59 -68.14 -7.26
CA GLY A 27 3.98 -66.94 -7.86
C GLY A 27 3.07 -66.26 -6.84
N LEU A 28 3.66 -65.66 -5.80
CA LEU A 28 2.99 -64.72 -4.90
C LEU A 28 4.05 -63.70 -4.49
N ILE A 29 4.42 -62.84 -5.45
CA ILE A 29 4.94 -61.53 -5.09
C ILE A 29 3.74 -60.85 -4.43
N TRP A 30 3.73 -60.85 -3.09
CA TRP A 30 2.90 -59.92 -2.36
C TRP A 30 3.32 -58.53 -2.86
N ALA A 31 2.49 -57.91 -3.69
CA ALA A 31 2.48 -56.46 -3.81
C ALA A 31 2.19 -55.97 -2.39
N LEU A 32 3.25 -55.69 -1.64
CA LEU A 32 3.11 -54.91 -0.42
C LEU A 32 2.37 -53.65 -0.86
N PRO A 33 1.25 -53.29 -0.21
CA PRO A 33 0.60 -52.03 -0.53
C PRO A 33 1.68 -50.96 -0.40
N GLU A 34 1.86 -50.20 -1.48
CA GLU A 34 2.72 -49.03 -1.46
C GLU A 34 2.16 -48.14 -0.35
N VAL A 35 2.88 -48.06 0.77
CA VAL A 35 2.47 -47.21 1.88
C VAL A 35 2.69 -45.81 1.37
N ALA A 36 1.61 -45.17 0.92
CA ALA A 36 1.63 -43.76 0.57
C ALA A 36 2.18 -42.99 1.77
N VAL A 37 3.32 -42.34 1.58
CA VAL A 37 3.91 -41.49 2.61
C VAL A 37 2.96 -40.31 2.78
N ALA A 38 2.44 -40.12 4.00
CA ALA A 38 1.60 -38.98 4.31
C ALA A 38 2.44 -37.70 4.17
N VAL A 39 1.94 -36.74 3.41
CA VAL A 39 2.60 -35.45 3.17
C VAL A 39 2.14 -34.46 4.25
N SER A 40 3.07 -33.72 4.85
CA SER A 40 2.75 -32.68 5.84
C SER A 40 3.38 -31.33 5.47
N LEU A 41 2.74 -30.23 5.89
CA LEU A 41 3.24 -28.89 5.65
C LEU A 41 4.34 -28.51 6.65
N LEU A 42 5.48 -28.07 6.13
CA LEU A 42 6.54 -27.40 6.89
C LEU A 42 6.43 -25.88 6.83
N ARG A 43 5.90 -25.33 5.74
CA ARG A 43 5.55 -23.90 5.62
C ARG A 43 4.13 -23.77 5.11
N SER A 44 3.35 -22.93 5.79
CA SER A 44 2.00 -22.58 5.38
C SER A 44 2.02 -21.88 4.00
N PRO A 45 0.89 -21.92 3.26
CA PRO A 45 0.78 -21.20 2.00
C PRO A 45 1.07 -19.71 2.15
N SER A 46 1.82 -19.16 1.20
CA SER A 46 2.12 -17.73 1.07
C SER A 46 1.82 -17.23 -0.34
N LEU A 47 1.31 -16.01 -0.43
CA LEU A 47 0.97 -15.35 -1.69
C LEU A 47 2.11 -14.43 -2.14
N GLN A 48 2.50 -14.56 -3.39
CA GLN A 48 3.61 -13.83 -4.03
C GLN A 48 3.18 -13.38 -5.42
N LEU A 49 3.88 -12.40 -5.99
CA LEU A 49 3.75 -11.97 -7.39
C LEU A 49 2.27 -11.82 -7.84
N GLY A 50 1.52 -10.99 -7.12
CA GLY A 50 0.11 -10.71 -7.43
C GLY A 50 -0.01 -9.72 -8.60
N THR A 51 -0.79 -10.08 -9.61
CA THR A 51 -1.09 -9.22 -10.77
C THR A 51 -2.61 -9.09 -10.95
N PRO A 52 -3.09 -8.26 -11.89
CA PRO A 52 -4.51 -8.22 -12.20
C PRO A 52 -5.08 -9.55 -12.72
N THR A 53 -4.24 -10.45 -13.24
CA THR A 53 -4.71 -11.68 -13.90
C THR A 53 -4.03 -12.95 -13.39
N SER A 54 -3.14 -12.85 -12.42
CA SER A 54 -2.43 -13.99 -11.85
C SER A 54 -2.00 -13.76 -10.40
N THR A 55 -1.65 -14.83 -9.70
CA THR A 55 -0.93 -14.81 -8.44
C THR A 55 -0.10 -16.08 -8.31
N VAL A 56 1.01 -16.02 -7.57
CA VAL A 56 1.81 -17.20 -7.21
C VAL A 56 1.46 -17.63 -5.79
N VAL A 57 1.21 -18.92 -5.61
CA VAL A 57 1.01 -19.56 -4.30
C VAL A 57 2.20 -20.47 -4.01
N ARG A 58 2.85 -20.27 -2.85
CA ARG A 58 4.00 -21.07 -2.42
C ARG A 58 3.76 -21.78 -1.10
N TRP A 59 4.27 -23.00 -0.94
CA TRP A 59 4.28 -23.73 0.33
C TRP A 59 5.42 -24.74 0.36
N ARG A 60 5.69 -25.31 1.55
CA ARG A 60 6.73 -26.34 1.71
C ARG A 60 6.19 -27.59 2.38
N THR A 61 6.58 -28.76 1.89
CA THR A 61 6.25 -30.07 2.49
C THR A 61 7.49 -30.78 3.04
N ASP A 62 7.25 -31.77 3.90
CA ASP A 62 8.28 -32.63 4.49
C ASP A 62 8.85 -33.69 3.52
N VAL A 63 8.07 -34.07 2.51
CA VAL A 63 8.45 -35.02 1.47
C VAL A 63 8.07 -34.50 0.09
N ALA A 64 8.83 -34.90 -0.92
CA ALA A 64 8.59 -34.47 -2.29
C ALA A 64 7.23 -34.99 -2.79
N SER A 65 6.40 -34.09 -3.30
CA SER A 65 5.05 -34.42 -3.79
C SER A 65 4.69 -33.58 -5.03
N GLU A 66 3.65 -33.99 -5.75
CA GLU A 66 3.06 -33.17 -6.82
C GLU A 66 2.35 -31.96 -6.23
N SER A 67 2.42 -30.81 -6.90
CA SER A 67 1.76 -29.57 -6.44
C SER A 67 0.35 -29.49 -7.00
N ARG A 68 -0.65 -29.24 -6.15
CA ARG A 68 -2.00 -28.85 -6.58
C ARG A 68 -2.50 -27.63 -5.83
N VAL A 69 -2.99 -26.66 -6.58
CA VAL A 69 -3.84 -25.58 -6.05
C VAL A 69 -5.25 -25.76 -6.59
N SER A 70 -6.25 -25.74 -5.72
CA SER A 70 -7.66 -25.65 -6.12
C SER A 70 -8.18 -24.26 -5.74
N TYR A 71 -8.93 -23.60 -6.61
CA TYR A 71 -9.37 -22.23 -6.38
C TYR A 71 -10.76 -21.95 -6.98
N GLY A 72 -11.44 -20.93 -6.47
CA GLY A 72 -12.75 -20.53 -6.97
C GLY A 72 -13.38 -19.35 -6.21
N ALA A 73 -14.65 -19.09 -6.48
CA ALA A 73 -15.35 -17.89 -6.02
C ALA A 73 -15.84 -17.98 -4.55
N SER A 74 -15.87 -19.17 -3.97
CA SER A 74 -16.23 -19.39 -2.56
C SER A 74 -15.42 -20.56 -1.96
N PRO A 75 -15.30 -20.66 -0.63
CA PRO A 75 -14.62 -21.79 0.02
C PRO A 75 -15.25 -23.15 -0.30
N ASP A 76 -16.56 -23.19 -0.54
CA ASP A 76 -17.31 -24.41 -0.86
C ASP A 76 -17.25 -24.79 -2.36
N ASP A 77 -16.73 -23.92 -3.23
CA ASP A 77 -16.65 -24.11 -4.68
C ASP A 77 -15.24 -23.77 -5.22
N LEU A 78 -14.28 -24.66 -4.93
CA LEU A 78 -12.93 -24.63 -5.49
C LEU A 78 -12.84 -25.49 -6.76
N SER A 79 -13.68 -25.19 -7.76
CA SER A 79 -13.84 -26.01 -8.97
C SER A 79 -12.70 -25.90 -9.98
N ASN A 80 -11.85 -24.88 -9.90
CA ASN A 80 -10.70 -24.74 -10.77
C ASN A 80 -9.44 -25.32 -10.11
N THR A 81 -8.52 -25.85 -10.91
CA THR A 81 -7.29 -26.47 -10.40
C THR A 81 -6.09 -26.16 -11.27
N VAL A 82 -4.94 -25.93 -10.65
CA VAL A 82 -3.62 -25.99 -11.30
C VAL A 82 -2.85 -27.16 -10.69
N THR A 83 -2.24 -28.00 -11.52
CA THR A 83 -1.46 -29.16 -11.06
C THR A 83 -0.12 -29.23 -11.77
N ILE A 84 0.95 -29.41 -10.99
CA ILE A 84 2.31 -29.61 -11.48
C ILE A 84 2.76 -31.00 -11.01
N ASN A 85 2.98 -31.91 -11.96
CA ASN A 85 3.32 -33.31 -11.67
C ASN A 85 4.81 -33.53 -11.31
N LEU A 86 5.58 -32.46 -11.14
CA LEU A 86 6.96 -32.54 -10.68
C LEU A 86 6.98 -32.75 -9.17
N LEU A 87 7.68 -33.78 -8.70
CA LEU A 87 7.87 -34.02 -7.28
C LEU A 87 8.88 -33.02 -6.69
N THR A 88 8.42 -32.19 -5.76
CA THR A 88 9.23 -31.19 -5.06
C THR A 88 8.79 -31.05 -3.61
N THR A 89 9.67 -30.54 -2.75
CA THR A 89 9.31 -30.08 -1.39
C THR A 89 9.05 -28.58 -1.35
N GLU A 90 9.62 -27.82 -2.29
CA GLU A 90 9.36 -26.39 -2.47
C GLU A 90 8.34 -26.24 -3.60
N HIS A 91 7.11 -25.91 -3.23
CA HIS A 91 6.02 -25.77 -4.18
C HIS A 91 5.84 -24.30 -4.55
N GLU A 92 5.76 -24.03 -5.84
CA GLU A 92 5.48 -22.73 -6.41
C GLU A 92 4.51 -22.94 -7.57
N VAL A 93 3.30 -22.37 -7.46
CA VAL A 93 2.23 -22.57 -8.44
C VAL A 93 1.63 -21.22 -8.80
N GLU A 94 1.76 -20.84 -10.07
CA GLU A 94 1.04 -19.70 -10.63
C GLU A 94 -0.41 -20.10 -10.97
N ILE A 95 -1.35 -19.29 -10.49
CA ILE A 95 -2.74 -19.29 -10.95
C ILE A 95 -2.87 -18.12 -11.92
N SER A 96 -3.27 -18.36 -13.17
CA SER A 96 -3.39 -17.34 -14.21
C SER A 96 -4.78 -17.32 -14.86
N GLY A 97 -5.05 -16.30 -15.68
CA GLY A 97 -6.34 -16.12 -16.35
C GLY A 97 -7.45 -15.66 -15.41
N LEU A 98 -7.08 -14.96 -14.33
CA LEU A 98 -7.99 -14.44 -13.33
C LEU A 98 -8.58 -13.08 -13.76
N GLU A 99 -9.76 -12.76 -13.25
CA GLU A 99 -10.35 -11.42 -13.38
C GLU A 99 -9.67 -10.43 -12.42
N PRO A 100 -9.40 -9.17 -12.84
CA PRO A 100 -8.87 -8.11 -11.97
C PRO A 100 -9.78 -7.77 -10.79
N ALA A 101 -9.20 -7.23 -9.71
CA ALA A 101 -9.92 -6.76 -8.52
C ALA A 101 -10.95 -7.76 -7.98
N THR A 102 -10.64 -9.06 -8.03
CA THR A 102 -11.57 -10.14 -7.73
C THR A 102 -11.01 -11.03 -6.63
N LYS A 103 -11.87 -11.33 -5.64
CA LYS A 103 -11.55 -12.25 -4.55
C LYS A 103 -11.71 -13.70 -4.99
N TYR A 104 -10.68 -14.52 -4.77
CA TYR A 104 -10.71 -15.96 -4.97
C TYR A 104 -10.31 -16.66 -3.68
N PHE A 105 -10.96 -17.78 -3.37
CA PHE A 105 -10.56 -18.68 -2.29
C PHE A 105 -9.70 -19.80 -2.87
N TYR A 106 -8.83 -20.38 -2.05
CA TYR A 106 -7.94 -21.44 -2.50
C TYR A 106 -7.64 -22.49 -1.44
N SER A 107 -7.17 -23.65 -1.91
CA SER A 107 -6.54 -24.69 -1.12
C SER A 107 -5.28 -25.20 -1.82
N VAL A 108 -4.31 -25.67 -1.04
CA VAL A 108 -3.08 -26.29 -1.54
C VAL A 108 -3.01 -27.75 -1.10
N GLY A 109 -2.32 -28.57 -1.89
CA GLY A 109 -2.01 -29.94 -1.53
C GLY A 109 -1.47 -30.74 -2.71
N THR A 110 -1.91 -31.99 -2.77
CA THR A 110 -1.59 -32.94 -3.85
C THR A 110 -2.85 -33.23 -4.67
N PRO A 111 -2.77 -33.94 -5.81
CA PRO A 111 -3.97 -34.37 -6.53
C PRO A 111 -4.95 -35.17 -5.68
N SER A 112 -4.46 -35.91 -4.69
CA SER A 112 -5.24 -36.80 -3.83
C SER A 112 -5.63 -36.21 -2.46
N ASP A 113 -4.98 -35.15 -2.01
CA ASP A 113 -5.16 -34.64 -0.63
C ASP A 113 -5.05 -33.11 -0.54
N THR A 114 -5.84 -32.52 0.35
CA THR A 114 -5.80 -31.08 0.66
C THR A 114 -5.03 -30.89 1.96
N LEU A 115 -3.93 -30.12 1.90
CA LEU A 115 -3.04 -29.89 3.04
C LEU A 115 -3.41 -28.63 3.84
N ALA A 116 -3.87 -27.58 3.16
CA ALA A 116 -4.38 -26.34 3.78
C ALA A 116 -5.34 -25.60 2.84
N GLY A 117 -6.21 -24.76 3.41
CA GLY A 117 -7.20 -23.96 2.68
C GLY A 117 -8.53 -24.67 2.43
N GLY A 118 -9.37 -24.06 1.59
CA GLY A 118 -10.79 -24.43 1.49
C GLY A 118 -11.63 -23.87 2.65
N ASP A 119 -11.24 -22.70 3.15
CA ASP A 119 -11.92 -21.98 4.23
C ASP A 119 -11.92 -20.47 3.96
N GLU A 120 -12.55 -19.71 4.85
CA GLU A 120 -12.69 -18.25 4.72
C GLU A 120 -11.38 -17.46 4.88
N ASN A 121 -10.31 -18.09 5.34
CA ASN A 121 -9.04 -17.44 5.66
C ASN A 121 -7.98 -17.60 4.57
N HIS A 122 -8.20 -18.48 3.59
CA HIS A 122 -7.31 -18.71 2.45
C HIS A 122 -7.95 -18.15 1.19
N PHE A 123 -7.64 -16.89 0.93
CA PHE A 123 -8.13 -16.17 -0.23
C PHE A 123 -7.05 -15.23 -0.75
N PHE A 124 -7.18 -14.75 -1.96
CA PHE A 124 -6.41 -13.61 -2.44
C PHE A 124 -7.36 -12.69 -3.22
N VAL A 125 -6.96 -11.44 -3.37
CA VAL A 125 -7.63 -10.48 -4.24
C VAL A 125 -6.64 -10.11 -5.34
N THR A 126 -7.01 -10.33 -6.59
CA THR A 126 -6.17 -9.91 -7.73
C THR A 126 -6.05 -8.39 -7.76
N SER A 127 -4.89 -7.89 -8.20
CA SER A 127 -4.64 -6.46 -8.24
C SER A 127 -5.67 -5.75 -9.14
N PRO A 128 -6.08 -4.52 -8.81
CA PRO A 128 -6.78 -3.66 -9.75
C PRO A 128 -5.89 -3.38 -10.97
N LEU A 129 -6.49 -3.07 -12.12
CA LEU A 129 -5.74 -2.62 -13.29
C LEU A 129 -4.97 -1.33 -12.96
N ALA A 130 -3.76 -1.20 -13.50
CA ALA A 130 -2.94 0.00 -13.37
C ALA A 130 -3.75 1.28 -13.73
N GLY A 131 -3.56 2.35 -12.96
CA GLY A 131 -4.32 3.60 -13.03
C GLY A 131 -5.71 3.57 -12.36
N THR A 132 -6.17 2.42 -11.87
CA THR A 132 -7.49 2.34 -11.21
C THR A 132 -7.45 2.97 -9.82
N GLN A 133 -8.19 4.05 -9.63
CA GLN A 133 -8.41 4.65 -8.32
C GLN A 133 -9.43 3.85 -7.51
N THR A 134 -8.94 3.00 -6.61
CA THR A 134 -9.71 2.33 -5.57
C THR A 134 -9.01 2.59 -4.22
N PRO A 135 -9.70 2.51 -3.08
CA PRO A 135 -9.00 2.44 -1.79
C PRO A 135 -8.00 1.29 -1.81
N ILE A 136 -6.76 1.59 -1.44
CA ILE A 136 -5.64 0.64 -1.34
C ILE A 136 -5.06 0.78 0.06
N ARG A 137 -4.89 -0.34 0.77
CA ARG A 137 -4.17 -0.38 2.04
C ARG A 137 -2.85 -1.10 1.91
N ILE A 138 -1.81 -0.48 2.44
CA ILE A 138 -0.44 -0.99 2.42
C ILE A 138 0.01 -1.17 3.87
N TRP A 139 0.53 -2.34 4.22
CA TRP A 139 1.22 -2.59 5.48
C TRP A 139 2.72 -2.65 5.24
N VAL A 140 3.49 -1.95 6.06
CA VAL A 140 4.94 -1.79 5.88
C VAL A 140 5.66 -2.18 7.16
N ILE A 141 6.60 -3.12 7.04
CA ILE A 141 7.48 -3.53 8.14
C ILE A 141 8.94 -3.58 7.67
N GLY A 142 9.87 -3.23 8.54
CA GLY A 142 11.31 -3.37 8.33
C GLY A 142 11.95 -4.05 9.54
N ASP A 143 13.00 -4.83 9.31
CA ASP A 143 13.81 -5.38 10.40
C ASP A 143 12.97 -6.26 11.34
N SER A 144 12.06 -7.04 10.76
CA SER A 144 11.06 -7.82 11.51
C SER A 144 11.55 -9.21 11.93
N GLY A 145 12.71 -9.65 11.45
CA GLY A 145 13.15 -11.04 11.59
C GLY A 145 13.68 -11.44 12.97
N ARG A 146 13.70 -10.55 13.98
CA ARG A 146 14.44 -10.77 15.24
C ARG A 146 13.92 -11.96 16.06
N CYS A 147 12.72 -12.47 15.77
CA CYS A 147 12.23 -13.74 16.32
C CYS A 147 13.22 -14.90 16.08
N ALA A 148 13.94 -14.90 14.97
CA ALA A 148 14.94 -15.92 14.66
C ALA A 148 16.15 -15.92 15.63
N GLN A 149 16.39 -14.78 16.30
CA GLN A 149 17.54 -14.58 17.20
C GLN A 149 17.16 -14.73 18.68
N THR A 150 16.03 -14.18 19.09
CA THR A 150 15.66 -14.08 20.51
C THR A 150 14.16 -14.24 20.74
N GLN A 151 13.78 -14.76 21.91
CA GLN A 151 12.37 -14.83 22.32
C GLN A 151 11.74 -13.44 22.43
N GLN A 152 12.49 -12.43 22.88
CA GLN A 152 11.98 -11.07 23.00
C GLN A 152 11.64 -10.49 21.62
N GLY A 153 12.55 -10.60 20.65
CA GLY A 153 12.26 -10.19 19.27
C GLY A 153 11.07 -10.95 18.66
N CYS A 154 10.81 -12.18 19.11
CA CYS A 154 9.60 -12.89 18.70
C CYS A 154 8.32 -12.30 19.31
N ASN A 155 8.37 -11.94 20.59
CA ASN A 155 7.26 -11.28 21.26
C ASN A 155 6.98 -9.90 20.63
N ASP A 156 8.02 -9.15 20.29
CA ASP A 156 7.89 -7.82 19.70
C ASP A 156 7.37 -7.87 18.26
N ALA A 157 7.89 -8.78 17.42
CA ALA A 157 7.36 -9.00 16.07
C ALA A 157 5.88 -9.43 16.09
N ALA A 158 5.52 -10.32 17.02
CA ALA A 158 4.13 -10.73 17.22
C ALA A 158 3.24 -9.58 17.71
N ALA A 159 3.74 -8.74 18.62
CA ALA A 159 3.00 -7.56 19.10
C ALA A 159 2.78 -6.52 18.00
N VAL A 160 3.79 -6.27 17.15
CA VAL A 160 3.66 -5.41 15.97
C VAL A 160 2.62 -5.97 14.98
N ARG A 161 2.68 -7.27 14.68
CA ARG A 161 1.66 -7.96 13.87
C ARG A 161 0.26 -7.77 14.46
N ASP A 162 0.10 -8.02 15.75
CA ASP A 162 -1.21 -7.99 16.41
C ASP A 162 -1.76 -6.56 16.50
N ALA A 163 -0.89 -5.56 16.73
CA ALA A 163 -1.25 -4.15 16.67
C ALA A 163 -1.79 -3.76 15.28
N TYR A 164 -1.10 -4.19 14.22
CA TYR A 164 -1.58 -4.00 12.84
C TYR A 164 -2.93 -4.71 12.60
N LEU A 165 -3.07 -5.99 12.96
CA LEU A 165 -4.32 -6.72 12.76
C LEU A 165 -5.50 -6.06 13.50
N ASN A 166 -5.25 -5.53 14.70
CA ASN A 166 -6.25 -4.76 15.44
C ASN A 166 -6.61 -3.42 14.77
N PHE A 167 -5.62 -2.70 14.23
CA PHE A 167 -5.84 -1.47 13.47
C PHE A 167 -6.60 -1.73 12.17
N ALA A 168 -6.23 -2.81 11.47
CA ALA A 168 -6.80 -3.20 10.19
C ALA A 168 -8.26 -3.68 10.33
N GLY A 169 -8.56 -4.45 11.37
CA GLY A 169 -9.85 -5.10 11.54
C GLY A 169 -10.20 -5.97 10.32
N ASN A 170 -11.32 -5.68 9.66
CA ASN A 170 -11.72 -6.37 8.43
C ASN A 170 -11.12 -5.75 7.16
N ASN A 171 -10.48 -4.58 7.26
CA ASN A 171 -9.80 -3.92 6.14
C ASN A 171 -8.31 -4.24 6.20
N ILE A 172 -7.97 -5.49 5.89
CA ILE A 172 -6.58 -5.95 5.80
C ILE A 172 -5.89 -5.28 4.61
N ALA A 173 -4.56 -5.28 4.63
CA ALA A 173 -3.74 -4.74 3.55
C ALA A 173 -3.94 -5.52 2.25
N ASP A 174 -3.92 -4.77 1.16
CA ASP A 174 -3.85 -5.28 -0.20
C ASP A 174 -2.38 -5.54 -0.60
N VAL A 175 -1.46 -4.74 -0.06
CA VAL A 175 -0.02 -4.77 -0.31
C VAL A 175 0.74 -4.87 1.01
N TRP A 176 1.64 -5.85 1.16
CA TRP A 176 2.53 -5.94 2.32
C TRP A 176 3.99 -5.80 1.92
N LEU A 177 4.63 -4.71 2.33
CA LEU A 177 6.03 -4.41 2.01
C LEU A 177 6.96 -4.88 3.14
N LEU A 178 8.05 -5.56 2.77
CA LEU A 178 9.16 -5.81 3.69
C LEU A 178 10.37 -4.96 3.30
N LEU A 179 10.92 -4.21 4.24
CA LEU A 179 12.01 -3.26 4.00
C LEU A 179 13.41 -3.85 4.28
N GLY A 180 13.57 -5.18 4.18
CA GLY A 180 14.84 -5.88 4.42
C GLY A 180 15.05 -6.31 5.87
N ASP A 181 16.08 -7.14 6.08
CA ASP A 181 16.36 -7.84 7.33
C ASP A 181 15.14 -8.65 7.82
N ASN A 182 14.58 -9.38 6.85
CA ASN A 182 13.38 -10.18 6.99
C ASN A 182 13.65 -11.43 7.84
N ALA A 183 14.90 -11.90 7.86
CA ALA A 183 15.34 -13.08 8.57
C ALA A 183 16.73 -12.90 9.19
N TYR A 184 16.79 -12.50 10.46
CA TYR A 184 18.05 -12.31 11.18
C TYR A 184 18.73 -13.63 11.55
N ASN A 185 20.05 -13.71 11.60
CA ASN A 185 21.05 -12.67 11.39
C ASN A 185 21.83 -12.88 10.09
N THR A 186 21.66 -14.01 9.43
CA THR A 186 22.40 -14.32 8.20
C THR A 186 21.49 -14.70 7.05
N GLY A 187 20.17 -14.55 7.21
CA GLY A 187 19.21 -14.85 6.17
C GLY A 187 19.14 -16.34 5.84
N THR A 188 19.44 -17.24 6.79
CA THR A 188 19.36 -18.68 6.53
C THR A 188 17.91 -19.16 6.44
N ASP A 189 17.69 -20.33 5.82
CA ASP A 189 16.36 -20.93 5.71
C ASP A 189 15.68 -21.18 7.08
N VAL A 190 16.47 -21.56 8.10
CA VAL A 190 15.99 -21.73 9.48
C VAL A 190 15.57 -20.39 10.09
N GLU A 191 16.33 -19.33 9.80
CA GLU A 191 16.03 -17.98 10.26
C GLU A 191 14.79 -17.43 9.56
N TYR A 192 14.59 -17.68 8.27
CA TYR A 192 13.34 -17.36 7.57
C TYR A 192 12.13 -18.06 8.17
N THR A 193 12.30 -19.36 8.47
CA THR A 193 11.22 -20.16 9.06
C THR A 193 10.76 -19.54 10.39
N LYS A 194 11.70 -19.24 11.29
CA LYS A 194 11.38 -18.69 12.62
C LYS A 194 11.03 -17.20 12.60
N GLY A 195 11.78 -16.41 11.85
CA GLY A 195 11.73 -14.95 11.82
C GLY A 195 10.51 -14.41 11.07
N PHE A 196 10.04 -15.16 10.07
CA PHE A 196 9.00 -14.70 9.15
C PHE A 196 7.83 -15.68 9.08
N PHE A 197 8.05 -16.92 8.61
CA PHE A 197 6.94 -17.86 8.33
C PHE A 197 6.14 -18.27 9.58
N GLU A 198 6.81 -18.47 10.72
CA GLU A 198 6.14 -18.79 11.99
C GLU A 198 5.51 -17.56 12.67
N VAL A 199 5.98 -16.35 12.34
CA VAL A 199 5.46 -15.09 12.90
C VAL A 199 4.20 -14.63 12.19
N TYR A 200 4.12 -14.75 10.87
CA TYR A 200 2.98 -14.22 10.09
C TYR A 200 2.12 -15.29 9.39
N PRO A 201 1.84 -16.45 10.01
CA PRO A 201 1.21 -17.57 9.31
C PRO A 201 -0.20 -17.26 8.83
N THR A 202 -0.92 -16.33 9.46
CA THR A 202 -2.29 -15.92 9.09
C THR A 202 -2.33 -14.84 8.02
N VAL A 203 -1.33 -13.96 7.98
CA VAL A 203 -1.27 -12.85 7.01
C VAL A 203 -0.87 -13.37 5.63
N MET A 204 0.13 -14.26 5.56
CA MET A 204 0.64 -14.77 4.28
C MET A 204 -0.41 -15.55 3.45
N ARG A 205 -1.46 -16.06 4.10
CA ARG A 205 -2.54 -16.82 3.44
C ARG A 205 -3.53 -15.93 2.70
N ASN A 206 -3.49 -14.62 2.93
CA ASN A 206 -4.44 -13.69 2.31
C ASN A 206 -3.91 -12.32 1.90
N THR A 207 -2.64 -12.03 2.16
CA THR A 207 -1.99 -10.79 1.77
C THR A 207 -0.76 -11.11 0.93
N VAL A 208 -0.63 -10.49 -0.24
CA VAL A 208 0.55 -10.63 -1.10
C VAL A 208 1.71 -9.82 -0.50
N VAL A 209 2.86 -10.48 -0.33
CA VAL A 209 4.06 -9.84 0.22
C VAL A 209 5.04 -9.44 -0.88
N TRP A 210 5.68 -8.29 -0.70
CA TRP A 210 6.64 -7.68 -1.63
C TRP A 210 7.91 -7.29 -0.87
N PRO A 211 8.94 -8.17 -0.87
CA PRO A 211 10.13 -7.96 -0.07
C PRO A 211 11.22 -7.16 -0.81
N ALA A 212 11.95 -6.35 -0.06
CA ALA A 212 13.32 -5.95 -0.41
C ALA A 212 14.31 -6.75 0.46
N PRO A 213 15.55 -7.00 -0.01
CA PRO A 213 16.60 -7.57 0.82
C PRO A 213 17.34 -6.49 1.62
N GLY A 214 17.73 -6.84 2.84
CA GLY A 214 18.64 -6.08 3.70
C GLY A 214 20.02 -6.73 3.79
N ASN A 215 20.90 -6.16 4.63
CA ASN A 215 22.26 -6.67 4.73
C ASN A 215 22.33 -8.05 5.39
N HIS A 216 21.35 -8.41 6.22
CA HIS A 216 21.34 -9.72 6.87
C HIS A 216 20.97 -10.86 5.91
N GLU A 217 20.29 -10.60 4.79
CA GLU A 217 19.97 -11.62 3.77
C GLU A 217 21.21 -12.19 3.07
N PHE A 218 22.25 -11.37 2.88
CA PHE A 218 23.45 -11.70 2.12
C PHE A 218 24.51 -12.45 2.93
N GLY A 219 24.18 -12.84 4.17
CA GLY A 219 24.93 -13.86 4.89
C GLY A 219 24.78 -15.26 4.27
N ALA A 220 23.68 -15.50 3.55
CA ALA A 220 23.35 -16.80 2.96
C ALA A 220 22.73 -16.73 1.54
N SER A 221 22.53 -15.53 1.00
CA SER A 221 21.99 -15.31 -0.36
C SER A 221 22.94 -14.47 -1.22
N ASP A 222 22.75 -14.48 -2.54
CA ASP A 222 23.59 -13.77 -3.51
C ASP A 222 22.72 -13.19 -4.64
N SER A 223 22.73 -11.87 -4.82
CA SER A 223 21.93 -11.18 -5.85
C SER A 223 22.38 -11.49 -7.29
N PRO A 224 23.68 -11.50 -7.63
CA PRO A 224 24.13 -11.82 -8.99
C PRO A 224 23.66 -13.19 -9.50
N THR A 225 23.61 -14.20 -8.64
CA THR A 225 23.15 -15.55 -8.98
C THR A 225 21.68 -15.80 -8.67
N GLN A 226 21.01 -14.88 -7.95
CA GLN A 226 19.65 -15.03 -7.44
C GLN A 226 19.47 -16.36 -6.69
N SER A 227 20.42 -16.67 -5.80
CA SER A 227 20.45 -17.94 -5.07
C SER A 227 20.49 -17.73 -3.56
N GLY A 228 20.09 -18.76 -2.83
CA GLY A 228 20.04 -18.76 -1.37
C GLY A 228 18.67 -18.42 -0.80
N PRO A 229 18.52 -18.43 0.54
CA PRO A 229 17.22 -18.54 1.18
C PRO A 229 16.27 -17.36 0.95
N TYR A 230 16.78 -16.15 0.65
CA TYR A 230 15.92 -15.03 0.24
C TYR A 230 15.18 -15.36 -1.07
N TYR A 231 15.92 -15.70 -2.12
CA TYR A 231 15.38 -16.05 -3.44
C TYR A 231 14.62 -17.39 -3.43
N GLU A 232 14.96 -18.29 -2.50
CA GLU A 232 14.20 -19.53 -2.28
C GLU A 232 12.93 -19.33 -1.44
N SER A 233 12.77 -18.20 -0.75
CA SER A 233 11.59 -17.93 0.10
C SER A 233 10.53 -17.06 -0.59
N PHE A 234 10.93 -16.24 -1.57
CA PHE A 234 10.07 -15.27 -2.25
C PHE A 234 10.12 -15.42 -3.77
N THR A 235 9.04 -15.04 -4.46
CA THR A 235 9.01 -14.92 -5.93
C THR A 235 8.68 -13.48 -6.27
N MET A 236 9.53 -12.82 -7.06
CA MET A 236 9.42 -11.39 -7.40
C MET A 236 9.35 -11.21 -8.92
N PRO A 237 8.73 -10.12 -9.41
CA PRO A 237 8.66 -9.87 -10.85
C PRO A 237 10.04 -9.56 -11.40
N LYS A 238 10.39 -10.15 -12.53
CA LYS A 238 11.67 -9.89 -13.23
C LYS A 238 11.48 -9.48 -14.70
N MET A 239 10.30 -9.71 -15.24
CA MET A 239 9.93 -9.45 -16.63
C MET A 239 8.97 -8.25 -16.77
N GLY A 240 8.72 -7.49 -15.70
CA GLY A 240 7.74 -6.39 -15.67
C GLY A 240 6.28 -6.89 -15.68
N GLU A 241 6.06 -8.17 -15.34
CA GLU A 241 4.77 -8.85 -15.40
C GLU A 241 3.75 -8.33 -14.37
N ALA A 242 4.21 -7.60 -13.35
CA ALA A 242 3.37 -6.98 -12.34
C ALA A 242 3.23 -5.45 -12.49
N GLY A 243 3.86 -4.84 -13.52
CA GLY A 243 3.96 -3.39 -13.70
C GLY A 243 5.41 -2.95 -13.91
N GLY A 244 5.58 -1.75 -14.47
CA GLY A 244 6.90 -1.19 -14.77
C GLY A 244 7.67 -1.90 -15.90
N VAL A 245 9.00 -1.74 -15.92
CA VAL A 245 9.88 -2.33 -16.95
C VAL A 245 10.67 -3.53 -16.44
N ALA A 246 10.97 -4.50 -17.31
CA ALA A 246 11.72 -5.70 -16.95
C ALA A 246 13.13 -5.37 -16.42
N SER A 247 13.42 -5.77 -15.18
CA SER A 247 14.75 -5.71 -14.56
C SER A 247 15.64 -6.88 -14.96
N GLY A 248 15.04 -8.01 -15.34
CA GLY A 248 15.73 -9.28 -15.58
C GLY A 248 16.22 -9.99 -14.32
N THR A 249 15.86 -9.49 -13.13
CA THR A 249 16.30 -10.03 -11.84
C THR A 249 15.24 -9.83 -10.75
N GLU A 250 15.21 -10.72 -9.76
CA GLU A 250 14.38 -10.59 -8.55
C GLU A 250 15.01 -9.68 -7.48
N ALA A 251 16.26 -9.24 -7.68
CA ALA A 251 16.98 -8.39 -6.70
C ALA A 251 16.39 -6.98 -6.59
N TYR A 252 15.88 -6.44 -7.69
CA TYR A 252 15.22 -5.14 -7.75
C TYR A 252 14.17 -5.19 -8.86
N TYR A 253 13.01 -4.60 -8.58
CA TYR A 253 11.82 -4.75 -9.40
C TYR A 253 10.80 -3.65 -9.11
N SER A 254 9.78 -3.56 -9.94
CA SER A 254 8.64 -2.67 -9.74
C SER A 254 7.32 -3.40 -9.99
N PHE A 255 6.23 -2.82 -9.53
CA PHE A 255 4.88 -3.33 -9.77
C PHE A 255 3.85 -2.20 -9.61
N ASP A 256 2.69 -2.40 -10.23
CA ASP A 256 1.55 -1.49 -10.13
C ASP A 256 0.43 -2.15 -9.31
N PHE A 257 -0.18 -1.38 -8.42
CA PHE A 257 -1.41 -1.77 -7.75
C PHE A 257 -2.40 -0.61 -7.81
N GLY A 258 -3.44 -0.74 -8.64
CA GLY A 258 -4.36 0.37 -8.89
C GLY A 258 -3.61 1.60 -9.40
N ASN A 259 -3.74 2.73 -8.71
CA ASN A 259 -3.12 4.01 -9.08
C ASN A 259 -1.76 4.27 -8.40
N VAL A 260 -1.09 3.23 -7.90
CA VAL A 260 0.21 3.33 -7.20
C VAL A 260 1.25 2.48 -7.92
N HIS A 261 2.40 3.09 -8.22
CA HIS A 261 3.61 2.43 -8.71
C HIS A 261 4.59 2.22 -7.57
N PHE A 262 5.05 0.98 -7.38
CA PHE A 262 5.99 0.60 -6.34
C PHE A 262 7.33 0.19 -6.93
N ILE A 263 8.42 0.56 -6.27
CA ILE A 263 9.78 0.28 -6.69
C ILE A 263 10.56 -0.32 -5.53
N ALA A 264 11.06 -1.55 -5.68
CA ALA A 264 11.92 -2.24 -4.72
C ALA A 264 13.38 -2.24 -5.20
N LEU A 265 14.34 -1.79 -4.38
CA LEU A 265 15.76 -1.81 -4.72
C LEU A 265 16.58 -2.68 -3.75
N ASP A 266 17.59 -3.37 -4.27
CA ASP A 266 18.67 -3.98 -3.49
C ASP A 266 19.75 -2.94 -3.17
N SER A 267 19.65 -2.38 -1.97
CA SER A 267 20.60 -1.38 -1.47
C SER A 267 21.88 -1.97 -0.87
N HIS A 268 22.08 -3.30 -0.90
CA HIS A 268 23.22 -3.95 -0.25
C HIS A 268 24.19 -4.61 -1.23
N ASP A 269 23.74 -5.60 -2.01
CA ASP A 269 24.62 -6.48 -2.78
C ASP A 269 24.76 -6.02 -4.24
N THR A 270 23.67 -5.52 -4.81
CA THR A 270 23.65 -4.96 -6.17
C THR A 270 24.46 -3.65 -6.29
N ASP A 271 25.13 -3.45 -7.43
CA ASP A 271 25.91 -2.23 -7.71
C ASP A 271 25.04 -0.95 -7.68
N ARG A 272 25.44 -0.01 -6.82
CA ARG A 272 24.82 1.30 -6.60
C ARG A 272 25.51 2.44 -7.37
N SER A 273 26.32 2.15 -8.38
CA SER A 273 27.00 3.17 -9.18
C SER A 273 26.01 3.91 -10.10
N VAL A 274 26.24 5.21 -10.31
CA VAL A 274 25.56 5.96 -11.38
C VAL A 274 25.94 5.35 -12.71
N GLY A 275 24.96 4.98 -13.52
CA GLY A 275 25.17 4.25 -14.78
C GLY A 275 25.29 2.73 -14.62
N GLY A 276 25.20 2.20 -13.40
CA GLY A 276 25.10 0.77 -13.12
C GLY A 276 23.76 0.17 -13.58
N ALA A 277 23.65 -1.17 -13.58
CA ALA A 277 22.46 -1.87 -14.09
C ALA A 277 21.17 -1.46 -13.35
N MET A 278 21.19 -1.48 -12.01
CA MET A 278 20.04 -1.08 -11.18
C MET A 278 19.70 0.40 -11.36
N TYR A 279 20.70 1.28 -11.44
CA TYR A 279 20.49 2.71 -11.67
C TYR A 279 19.82 3.00 -13.02
N ASN A 280 20.33 2.40 -14.10
CA ASN A 280 19.77 2.59 -15.45
C ASN A 280 18.37 1.97 -15.58
N TRP A 281 18.15 0.83 -14.94
CA TRP A 281 16.83 0.21 -14.88
C TRP A 281 15.83 1.13 -14.16
N LEU A 282 16.18 1.63 -12.97
CA LEU A 282 15.34 2.53 -12.20
C LEU A 282 15.00 3.80 -12.99
N GLN A 283 15.98 4.38 -13.70
CA GLN A 283 15.74 5.53 -14.55
C GLN A 283 14.73 5.20 -15.67
N ALA A 284 14.86 4.05 -16.32
CA ALA A 284 13.93 3.63 -17.37
C ALA A 284 12.53 3.36 -16.82
N ASP A 285 12.43 2.75 -15.65
CA ASP A 285 11.17 2.43 -14.96
C ASP A 285 10.40 3.72 -14.61
N LEU A 286 11.06 4.64 -13.91
CA LEU A 286 10.52 5.95 -13.54
C LEU A 286 10.11 6.82 -14.73
N GLN A 287 10.76 6.67 -15.89
CA GLN A 287 10.38 7.39 -17.12
C GLN A 287 9.09 6.87 -17.76
N THR A 288 8.65 5.67 -17.40
CA THR A 288 7.51 5.01 -18.04
C THR A 288 6.23 5.04 -17.22
N THR A 289 6.32 5.29 -15.91
CA THR A 289 5.15 5.34 -15.04
C THR A 289 4.43 6.68 -15.13
N ASP A 290 3.09 6.61 -15.17
CA ASP A 290 2.18 7.75 -15.07
C ASP A 290 1.19 7.58 -13.89
N GLN A 291 1.46 6.63 -12.98
CA GLN A 291 0.63 6.38 -11.81
C GLN A 291 0.53 7.60 -10.90
N ASP A 292 -0.61 7.74 -10.22
CA ASP A 292 -0.87 8.89 -9.35
C ASP A 292 0.17 8.94 -8.22
N PHE A 293 0.49 7.81 -7.60
CA PHE A 293 1.51 7.76 -6.55
C PHE A 293 2.69 6.89 -6.95
N VAL A 294 3.90 7.35 -6.63
CA VAL A 294 5.12 6.54 -6.76
C VAL A 294 5.76 6.37 -5.39
N ILE A 295 5.89 5.11 -4.96
CA ILE A 295 6.47 4.74 -3.66
C ILE A 295 7.70 3.87 -3.90
N ALA A 296 8.87 4.36 -3.50
CA ALA A 296 10.12 3.61 -3.58
C ALA A 296 10.50 3.04 -2.22
N TYR A 297 11.04 1.83 -2.18
CA TYR A 297 11.46 1.19 -0.94
C TYR A 297 12.70 0.30 -1.11
N TRP A 298 13.51 0.26 -0.06
CA TRP A 298 14.72 -0.58 0.06
C TRP A 298 15.16 -0.65 1.51
N HIS A 299 16.34 -1.21 1.81
CA HIS A 299 16.79 -1.39 3.19
C HIS A 299 17.55 -0.21 3.80
N HIS A 300 18.67 0.23 3.20
CA HIS A 300 19.58 1.23 3.78
C HIS A 300 19.07 2.69 3.62
N PRO A 301 18.74 3.43 4.70
CA PRO A 301 18.10 4.74 4.63
C PRO A 301 19.01 5.85 4.09
N PRO A 302 18.59 6.65 3.10
CA PRO A 302 19.39 7.77 2.61
C PRO A 302 19.57 8.87 3.68
N TYR A 303 18.66 8.95 4.64
CA TYR A 303 18.71 9.89 5.77
C TYR A 303 18.38 9.15 7.06
N SER A 304 19.34 9.08 7.98
CA SER A 304 19.15 8.47 9.30
C SER A 304 20.23 8.95 10.28
N LYS A 305 19.83 9.14 11.53
CA LYS A 305 20.76 9.28 12.68
C LYS A 305 20.30 8.40 13.86
N GLY A 306 19.58 7.32 13.61
CA GLY A 306 19.14 6.34 14.61
C GLY A 306 20.26 5.38 15.05
N SER A 307 20.09 4.06 14.87
CA SER A 307 21.20 3.11 15.10
C SER A 307 22.26 3.16 13.99
N HIS A 308 21.89 3.69 12.82
CA HIS A 308 22.76 3.86 11.65
C HIS A 308 22.85 5.34 11.23
N ASP A 309 24.02 5.75 10.74
CA ASP A 309 24.36 7.13 10.42
C ASP A 309 24.62 7.31 8.90
N SER A 310 23.67 7.96 8.23
CA SER A 310 23.70 8.24 6.79
C SER A 310 24.82 9.17 6.33
N ASP A 311 25.59 9.78 7.25
CA ASP A 311 26.75 10.61 6.91
C ASP A 311 28.07 9.83 6.94
N THR A 312 28.07 8.60 7.46
CA THR A 312 29.30 7.83 7.65
C THR A 312 29.29 6.46 6.98
N GLU A 313 28.11 5.92 6.68
CA GLU A 313 27.96 4.58 6.14
C GLU A 313 27.79 4.60 4.62
N SER A 314 28.62 3.81 3.93
CA SER A 314 28.79 3.94 2.47
C SER A 314 27.52 3.64 1.68
N GLN A 315 26.72 2.66 2.09
CA GLN A 315 25.48 2.27 1.41
C GLN A 315 24.47 3.42 1.48
N LEU A 316 24.26 3.98 2.68
CA LEU A 316 23.34 5.08 2.93
C LEU A 316 23.77 6.33 2.16
N ILE A 317 25.06 6.68 2.20
CA ILE A 317 25.64 7.79 1.44
C ILE A 317 25.40 7.60 -0.07
N GLN A 318 25.63 6.39 -0.61
CA GLN A 318 25.44 6.12 -2.03
C GLN A 318 23.98 6.19 -2.45
N MET A 319 23.05 5.67 -1.62
CA MET A 319 21.62 5.80 -1.90
C MET A 319 21.19 7.27 -1.89
N ARG A 320 21.67 8.07 -0.93
CA ARG A 320 21.40 9.52 -0.86
C ARG A 320 21.99 10.29 -2.04
N GLU A 321 23.27 10.10 -2.36
CA GLU A 321 23.96 10.92 -3.36
C GLU A 321 23.62 10.54 -4.80
N ARG A 322 23.13 9.32 -5.03
CA ARG A 322 22.95 8.77 -6.39
C ARG A 322 21.50 8.49 -6.72
N PHE A 323 20.76 7.84 -5.84
CA PHE A 323 19.40 7.39 -6.13
C PHE A 323 18.37 8.47 -5.78
N VAL A 324 18.53 9.20 -4.68
CA VAL A 324 17.59 10.27 -4.31
C VAL A 324 17.42 11.35 -5.40
N PRO A 325 18.47 11.86 -6.05
CA PRO A 325 18.29 12.79 -7.18
C PRO A 325 17.42 12.19 -8.29
N LEU A 326 17.60 10.90 -8.60
CA LEU A 326 16.83 10.23 -9.64
C LEU A 326 15.35 10.09 -9.24
N LEU A 327 15.06 9.85 -7.95
CA LEU A 327 13.69 9.82 -7.44
C LEU A 327 13.00 11.19 -7.53
N GLU A 328 13.70 12.25 -7.12
CA GLU A 328 13.18 13.62 -7.17
C GLU A 328 12.98 14.11 -8.61
N ASP A 329 13.92 13.80 -9.52
CA ASP A 329 13.83 14.10 -10.96
C ASP A 329 12.59 13.48 -11.63
N HIS A 330 12.02 12.42 -11.05
CA HIS A 330 10.86 11.71 -11.60
C HIS A 330 9.64 11.77 -10.67
N GLY A 331 9.66 12.59 -9.63
CA GLY A 331 8.47 12.89 -8.84
C GLY A 331 7.97 11.79 -7.91
N VAL A 332 8.89 11.01 -7.34
CA VAL A 332 8.57 10.06 -6.27
C VAL A 332 7.92 10.78 -5.08
N ASP A 333 6.94 10.14 -4.45
CA ASP A 333 6.15 10.74 -3.37
C ASP A 333 6.63 10.34 -1.98
N LEU A 334 6.96 9.06 -1.83
CA LEU A 334 7.33 8.48 -0.56
C LEU A 334 8.47 7.48 -0.77
N GLN A 335 9.48 7.57 0.10
CA GLN A 335 10.58 6.64 0.18
C GLN A 335 10.56 5.94 1.54
N LEU A 336 10.63 4.61 1.54
CA LEU A 336 10.54 3.77 2.73
C LEU A 336 11.80 2.92 2.90
N THR A 337 12.37 2.92 4.11
CA THR A 337 13.57 2.15 4.44
C THR A 337 13.52 1.49 5.81
N GLY A 338 14.40 0.51 6.06
CA GLY A 338 14.60 -0.14 7.35
C GLY A 338 15.97 0.21 7.93
N HIS A 339 16.70 -0.82 8.39
CA HIS A 339 18.11 -0.85 8.80
C HIS A 339 18.44 -0.08 10.09
N SER A 340 18.06 1.20 10.14
CA SER A 340 18.12 1.95 11.39
C SER A 340 16.94 1.52 12.25
N HIS A 341 17.21 0.94 13.43
CA HIS A 341 16.23 0.28 14.28
C HIS A 341 15.35 1.25 15.08
N SER A 342 14.77 2.20 14.37
CA SER A 342 13.90 3.25 14.87
C SER A 342 12.84 3.58 13.82
N TYR A 343 11.88 4.41 14.21
CA TYR A 343 11.04 5.11 13.25
C TYR A 343 11.52 6.55 13.12
N GLU A 344 11.85 6.97 11.90
CA GLU A 344 12.21 8.34 11.56
C GLU A 344 11.39 8.77 10.34
N ARG A 345 10.93 10.02 10.30
CA ARG A 345 10.21 10.57 9.15
C ARG A 345 10.63 12.00 8.88
N SER A 346 10.94 12.28 7.62
CA SER A 346 11.29 13.62 7.16
C SER A 346 10.07 14.52 7.01
N MET A 347 10.34 15.83 6.98
CA MET A 347 9.45 16.79 6.33
C MET A 347 9.39 16.54 4.80
N LEU A 348 8.57 17.30 4.07
CA LEU A 348 8.60 17.29 2.60
C LEU A 348 9.83 18.08 2.12
N ILE A 349 10.79 17.37 1.55
CA ILE A 349 12.06 17.96 1.09
C ILE A 349 12.29 17.75 -0.41
N ASP A 350 13.18 18.56 -0.97
CA ASP A 350 13.73 18.44 -2.33
C ASP A 350 15.17 18.96 -2.35
N GLY A 351 16.05 18.36 -3.16
CA GLY A 351 17.37 18.92 -3.48
C GLY A 351 18.46 18.75 -2.41
N HIS A 352 18.26 17.94 -1.35
CA HIS A 352 19.27 17.74 -0.30
C HIS A 352 20.02 16.41 -0.44
N TYR A 353 21.19 16.38 -1.06
CA TYR A 353 21.94 15.12 -1.28
C TYR A 353 23.21 14.97 -0.44
N GLY A 354 23.62 16.04 0.25
CA GLY A 354 24.82 16.09 1.08
C GLY A 354 24.62 15.50 2.47
N SER A 355 25.64 15.61 3.32
CA SER A 355 25.54 15.21 4.72
C SER A 355 24.50 16.04 5.48
N SER A 356 24.09 15.57 6.65
CA SER A 356 23.13 16.27 7.52
C SER A 356 23.53 17.73 7.81
N GLU A 357 24.82 18.03 7.96
CA GLU A 357 25.34 19.38 8.22
C GLU A 357 25.13 20.37 7.07
N THR A 358 24.89 19.88 5.86
CA THR A 358 24.66 20.71 4.67
C THR A 358 23.18 21.06 4.46
N PHE A 359 22.29 20.53 5.29
CA PHE A 359 20.88 20.83 5.20
C PHE A 359 20.60 22.29 5.58
N ASP A 360 20.09 23.06 4.62
CA ASP A 360 19.45 24.35 4.84
C ASP A 360 17.93 24.22 4.63
N GLN A 361 17.16 24.42 5.69
CA GLN A 361 15.70 24.33 5.65
C GLN A 361 15.09 25.32 4.64
N ALA A 362 15.67 26.50 4.46
CA ALA A 362 15.14 27.49 3.52
C ALA A 362 15.37 27.11 2.06
N LEU A 363 16.33 26.24 1.79
CA LEU A 363 16.65 25.77 0.44
C LEU A 363 15.97 24.44 0.13
N HIS A 364 15.91 23.52 1.10
CA HIS A 364 15.55 22.13 0.83
C HIS A 364 14.17 21.73 1.36
N ALA A 365 13.57 22.45 2.31
CA ALA A 365 12.24 22.10 2.82
C ALA A 365 11.16 22.78 1.97
N LEU A 366 10.47 22.01 1.13
CA LEU A 366 9.30 22.51 0.41
C LEU A 366 8.11 22.72 1.35
N ASN A 367 7.98 21.84 2.34
CA ASN A 367 7.12 22.06 3.50
C ASN A 367 7.81 21.48 4.74
N ALA A 368 8.17 22.36 5.68
CA ALA A 368 8.85 21.99 6.93
C ALA A 368 7.90 21.53 8.05
N GLY A 369 6.61 21.47 7.77
CA GLY A 369 5.58 20.99 8.68
C GLY A 369 5.65 19.48 8.94
N ASP A 370 4.83 19.02 9.87
CA ASP A 370 4.69 17.60 10.21
C ASP A 370 3.82 16.83 9.20
N GLY A 371 3.02 17.50 8.39
CA GLY A 371 2.16 16.87 7.40
C GLY A 371 0.91 16.23 8.01
N ASP A 372 0.68 16.41 9.31
CA ASP A 372 -0.51 15.93 10.02
C ASP A 372 -1.72 16.77 9.57
N PRO A 373 -2.76 16.17 8.98
CA PRO A 373 -3.96 16.91 8.57
C PRO A 373 -4.68 17.61 9.72
N ASP A 374 -4.55 17.12 10.96
CA ASP A 374 -5.11 17.73 12.16
C ASP A 374 -4.11 18.71 12.84
N GLY A 375 -2.84 18.68 12.41
CA GLY A 375 -1.76 19.56 12.81
C GLY A 375 -1.58 20.76 11.87
N ASP A 376 -0.43 20.84 11.17
CA ASP A 376 -0.15 21.92 10.22
C ASP A 376 -0.68 21.70 8.79
N GLY A 377 -1.33 20.56 8.59
CA GLY A 377 -2.03 20.19 7.38
C GLY A 377 -1.21 19.25 6.50
N ALA A 378 -1.91 18.48 5.67
CA ALA A 378 -1.28 17.57 4.72
C ALA A 378 -0.24 18.25 3.82
N TYR A 379 0.82 17.51 3.47
CA TYR A 379 1.70 17.87 2.38
C TYR A 379 0.93 17.96 1.07
N LYS A 380 1.24 18.97 0.25
CA LYS A 380 0.52 19.24 -1.00
C LYS A 380 1.48 19.20 -2.17
N LYS A 381 1.11 18.43 -3.17
CA LYS A 381 1.76 18.34 -4.48
C LYS A 381 0.77 18.79 -5.54
N ALA A 382 1.24 19.58 -6.49
CA ALA A 382 0.37 20.24 -7.46
C ALA A 382 -0.08 19.29 -8.58
N THR A 383 0.69 18.24 -8.83
CA THR A 383 0.45 17.29 -9.92
C THR A 383 -0.10 15.99 -9.37
N LEU A 384 -1.09 15.38 -10.06
CA LEU A 384 -1.68 14.13 -9.63
C LEU A 384 -0.75 12.94 -9.89
N GLY A 385 -0.11 12.88 -11.07
CA GLY A 385 0.91 11.89 -11.41
C GLY A 385 2.32 12.32 -10.99
N PRO A 386 3.37 11.66 -11.52
CA PRO A 386 4.75 11.98 -11.19
C PRO A 386 5.14 13.35 -11.77
N ALA A 387 5.73 14.20 -10.94
CA ALA A 387 6.22 15.52 -11.32
C ALA A 387 7.58 15.81 -10.69
N PRO A 388 8.61 16.15 -11.50
CA PRO A 388 9.94 16.43 -11.00
C PRO A 388 9.92 17.52 -9.92
N HIS A 389 10.68 17.31 -8.84
CA HIS A 389 10.93 18.30 -7.80
C HIS A 389 9.68 18.88 -7.10
N GLU A 390 8.59 18.11 -7.02
CA GLU A 390 7.50 18.42 -6.07
C GLU A 390 7.79 17.87 -4.65
N GLY A 391 9.03 17.43 -4.42
CA GLY A 391 9.58 16.90 -3.17
C GLY A 391 9.11 15.49 -2.82
N ALA A 392 9.69 14.89 -1.79
CA ALA A 392 9.28 13.58 -1.27
C ALA A 392 9.37 13.55 0.27
N VAL A 393 8.66 12.58 0.86
CA VAL A 393 8.83 12.21 2.26
C VAL A 393 9.72 10.97 2.33
N TYR A 394 10.72 10.97 3.20
CA TYR A 394 11.63 9.86 3.45
C TYR A 394 11.36 9.33 4.85
N SER A 395 11.16 8.02 4.97
CA SER A 395 10.86 7.39 6.25
C SER A 395 11.68 6.12 6.47
N VAL A 396 12.21 6.03 7.69
CA VAL A 396 12.79 4.83 8.27
C VAL A 396 11.71 4.15 9.08
N VAL A 397 11.36 2.91 8.75
CA VAL A 397 10.40 2.03 9.44
C VAL A 397 11.14 0.75 9.85
N GLY A 398 12.27 0.90 10.54
CA GLY A 398 13.20 -0.20 10.80
C GLY A 398 13.06 -0.85 12.18
N SER A 399 11.95 -0.64 12.89
CA SER A 399 11.76 -1.13 14.26
C SER A 399 10.63 -2.17 14.40
N SER A 400 10.39 -3.03 13.42
CA SER A 400 9.22 -3.94 13.49
C SER A 400 9.42 -5.22 14.33
N SER A 401 10.60 -5.44 14.91
CA SER A 401 10.80 -6.54 15.88
C SER A 401 11.83 -6.26 16.97
N TRP A 402 12.46 -5.09 16.92
CA TRP A 402 13.32 -4.56 17.96
C TRP A 402 13.59 -3.09 17.67
N ASN A 403 14.20 -2.40 18.63
CA ASN A 403 14.60 -1.02 18.46
C ASN A 403 15.98 -0.78 19.07
N GLU A 404 16.77 0.09 18.43
CA GLU A 404 18.11 0.47 18.83
C GLU A 404 18.40 1.88 18.31
N GLY A 405 19.11 2.71 19.09
CA GLY A 405 19.52 4.04 18.63
C GLY A 405 19.77 5.06 19.73
N GLY A 406 20.42 6.17 19.36
CA GLY A 406 20.70 7.34 20.20
C GLY A 406 20.70 8.64 19.38
N LEU A 407 20.65 9.81 20.01
CA LEU A 407 20.53 11.19 19.49
C LEU A 407 19.45 11.47 18.40
N MET A 408 19.19 10.59 17.42
CA MET A 408 18.13 10.65 16.41
C MET A 408 18.00 12.05 15.81
N ALA A 409 19.14 12.67 15.49
CA ALA A 409 19.25 14.12 15.29
C ALA A 409 19.36 14.57 13.82
N HIS A 410 18.91 13.78 12.84
CA HIS A 410 18.97 14.21 11.45
C HIS A 410 18.04 15.42 11.23
N PRO A 411 18.53 16.56 10.71
CA PRO A 411 17.80 17.83 10.75
C PRO A 411 16.52 17.85 9.90
N ILE A 412 16.40 16.95 8.92
CA ILE A 412 15.18 16.83 8.10
C ILE A 412 14.04 16.11 8.83
N MET A 413 14.33 15.35 9.88
CA MET A 413 13.36 14.46 10.51
C MET A 413 12.43 15.24 11.43
N VAL A 414 11.13 15.24 11.14
CA VAL A 414 10.10 15.88 11.98
C VAL A 414 9.60 14.95 13.09
N VAL A 415 9.64 13.64 12.84
CA VAL A 415 9.33 12.61 13.84
C VAL A 415 10.50 11.65 13.96
N ARG A 416 10.90 11.36 15.20
CA ARG A 416 11.82 10.26 15.53
C ARG A 416 11.35 9.56 16.80
N VAL A 417 11.18 8.25 16.76
CA VAL A 417 10.85 7.43 17.92
C VAL A 417 11.67 6.14 17.94
N ASN A 418 11.99 5.67 19.14
CA ASN A 418 12.83 4.50 19.37
C ASN A 418 12.06 3.47 20.20
N PHE A 419 11.03 2.91 19.57
CA PHE A 419 10.28 1.74 20.04
C PHE A 419 9.66 1.05 18.84
N GLU A 420 9.13 -0.15 19.05
CA GLU A 420 8.73 -1.03 17.98
C GLU A 420 7.35 -0.70 17.43
N GLY A 421 7.18 -0.88 16.11
CA GLY A 421 5.94 -0.56 15.42
C GLY A 421 5.97 -0.89 13.93
N SER A 422 4.93 -0.47 13.24
CA SER A 422 4.81 -0.62 11.78
C SER A 422 4.02 0.54 11.20
N MET A 423 4.12 0.72 9.88
CA MET A 423 3.37 1.75 9.16
C MET A 423 2.22 1.13 8.36
N VAL A 424 1.08 1.81 8.37
CA VAL A 424 -0.09 1.51 7.54
C VAL A 424 -0.38 2.72 6.67
N ILE A 425 -0.45 2.52 5.35
CA ILE A 425 -0.69 3.59 4.38
C ILE A 425 -2.00 3.29 3.65
N ASP A 426 -2.93 4.23 3.65
CA ASP A 426 -4.15 4.18 2.86
C ASP A 426 -4.06 5.16 1.69
N VAL A 427 -4.17 4.67 0.46
CA VAL A 427 -4.29 5.50 -0.74
C VAL A 427 -5.74 5.52 -1.20
N ASN A 428 -6.32 6.70 -1.37
CA ASN A 428 -7.69 6.88 -1.83
C ASN A 428 -7.80 8.09 -2.77
N GLY A 429 -7.88 7.81 -4.07
CA GLY A 429 -7.87 8.83 -5.12
C GLY A 429 -6.57 9.66 -5.04
N PRO A 430 -6.63 10.99 -4.87
CA PRO A 430 -5.46 11.87 -4.81
C PRO A 430 -4.79 11.96 -3.43
N LYS A 431 -5.18 11.12 -2.46
CA LYS A 431 -4.70 11.20 -1.08
C LYS A 431 -3.95 9.93 -0.68
N LEU A 432 -2.74 10.08 -0.17
CA LEU A 432 -1.98 9.08 0.57
C LEU A 432 -2.00 9.45 2.06
N ASP A 433 -2.38 8.51 2.90
CA ASP A 433 -2.67 8.69 4.32
C ASP A 433 -1.90 7.67 5.16
N ALA A 434 -0.80 8.09 5.78
CA ALA A 434 0.16 7.21 6.42
C ALA A 434 0.11 7.32 7.94
N HIS A 435 -0.05 6.18 8.61
CA HIS A 435 -0.17 6.03 10.05
C HIS A 435 0.96 5.15 10.56
N TRP A 436 1.72 5.60 11.53
CA TRP A 436 2.66 4.73 12.24
C TRP A 436 2.08 4.35 13.61
N ILE A 437 1.96 3.04 13.83
CA ILE A 437 1.38 2.43 15.02
C ILE A 437 2.44 1.66 15.80
N ASP A 438 2.49 1.88 17.11
CA ASP A 438 3.40 1.16 17.99
C ASP A 438 2.92 -0.29 18.23
N LYS A 439 3.79 -1.13 18.80
CA LYS A 439 3.46 -2.54 19.13
C LYS A 439 2.32 -2.71 20.14
N ASN A 440 1.88 -1.64 20.79
CA ASN A 440 0.73 -1.65 21.71
C ASN A 440 -0.58 -1.20 21.01
N GLY A 441 -0.53 -0.84 19.73
CA GLY A 441 -1.67 -0.33 18.96
C GLY A 441 -1.93 1.16 19.12
N THR A 442 -0.98 1.92 19.68
CA THR A 442 -1.07 3.38 19.80
C THR A 442 -0.67 4.03 18.47
N LEU A 443 -1.52 4.90 17.94
CA LEU A 443 -1.15 5.79 16.84
C LEU A 443 -0.16 6.84 17.37
N VAL A 444 1.06 6.86 16.84
CA VAL A 444 2.12 7.76 17.29
C VAL A 444 2.42 8.84 16.28
N ASP A 445 2.26 8.53 14.99
CA ASP A 445 2.48 9.48 13.92
C ASP A 445 1.46 9.31 12.80
N HIS A 446 1.08 10.43 12.19
CA HIS A 446 0.11 10.51 11.12
C HIS A 446 0.50 11.64 10.17
N PHE A 447 0.64 11.33 8.89
CA PHE A 447 0.86 12.36 7.87
C PHE A 447 0.11 12.04 6.58
N GLN A 448 -0.18 13.08 5.81
CA GLN A 448 -0.85 12.97 4.53
C GLN A 448 -0.06 13.63 3.39
N ILE A 449 -0.11 13.02 2.22
CA ILE A 449 0.28 13.64 0.95
C ILE A 449 -0.98 13.74 0.08
N VAL A 450 -1.33 14.95 -0.34
CA VAL A 450 -2.45 15.22 -1.24
C VAL A 450 -1.90 15.76 -2.56
N LYS A 451 -2.24 15.07 -3.66
CA LYS A 451 -1.76 15.36 -5.02
C LYS A 451 -2.85 15.99 -5.89
N GLY A 452 -2.44 16.56 -7.02
CA GLY A 452 -3.33 17.13 -8.02
C GLY A 452 -3.59 18.62 -7.86
N PRO A 453 -4.19 19.26 -8.89
CA PRO A 453 -4.38 20.69 -8.90
C PRO A 453 -5.13 21.06 -7.65
N ALA A 454 -4.57 22.00 -6.88
CA ALA A 454 -5.29 22.56 -5.76
C ALA A 454 -6.69 22.92 -6.28
N PRO A 455 -7.78 22.39 -5.69
CA PRO A 455 -9.10 22.91 -6.01
C PRO A 455 -8.99 24.42 -5.87
N PRO A 456 -9.44 25.22 -6.87
CA PRO A 456 -9.07 26.62 -7.00
C PRO A 456 -9.12 27.30 -5.65
N SER A 457 -7.92 27.68 -5.16
CA SER A 457 -7.59 28.09 -3.81
C SER A 457 -8.79 28.23 -2.87
N ALA A 458 -9.06 27.18 -2.09
CA ALA A 458 -9.81 27.29 -0.84
C ALA A 458 -8.98 28.11 0.16
N GLY A 459 -9.00 29.43 -0.02
CA GLY A 459 -8.61 30.36 1.02
C GLY A 459 -9.65 30.31 2.14
N GLY A 460 -9.42 29.46 3.13
CA GLY A 460 -10.06 29.50 4.44
C GLY A 460 -11.59 29.42 4.46
N GLY A 461 -12.12 28.27 4.88
CA GLY A 461 -13.45 28.16 5.49
C GLY A 461 -14.64 28.40 4.57
N GLY A 462 -15.03 27.41 3.77
CA GLY A 462 -16.27 27.36 3.00
C GLY A 462 -16.51 28.58 2.10
N ASP A 463 -16.45 28.42 0.79
CA ASP A 463 -16.61 29.56 -0.13
C ASP A 463 -17.95 29.57 -0.87
N CYS A 464 -18.54 30.75 -0.96
CA CYS A 464 -19.72 31.01 -1.79
C CYS A 464 -19.29 31.23 -3.25
N PHE A 465 -18.89 30.16 -3.95
CA PHE A 465 -18.35 30.18 -5.34
C PHE A 465 -19.08 31.08 -6.36
N ILE A 466 -20.42 31.03 -6.45
CA ILE A 466 -21.20 31.88 -7.38
C ILE A 466 -21.13 33.36 -6.96
N ALA A 467 -21.19 33.64 -5.66
CA ALA A 467 -21.07 35.00 -5.14
C ALA A 467 -19.65 35.55 -5.35
N THR A 468 -18.63 34.73 -5.08
CA THR A 468 -17.22 35.07 -5.36
C THR A 468 -17.00 35.38 -6.84
N ALA A 469 -17.57 34.59 -7.75
CA ALA A 469 -17.51 34.86 -9.19
C ALA A 469 -18.21 36.18 -9.58
N GLY A 470 -19.38 36.47 -8.98
CA GLY A 470 -20.13 37.71 -9.23
C GLY A 470 -19.44 38.98 -8.71
N TYR A 471 -18.90 38.94 -7.50
CA TYR A 471 -18.30 40.10 -6.82
C TYR A 471 -16.78 40.20 -7.00
N GLY A 472 -16.14 39.18 -7.56
CA GLY A 472 -14.73 39.19 -7.96
C GLY A 472 -13.72 38.99 -6.83
N SER A 473 -14.17 38.78 -5.59
CA SER A 473 -13.30 38.47 -4.46
C SER A 473 -14.06 37.69 -3.40
N PRO A 474 -13.46 36.64 -2.80
CA PRO A 474 -14.05 35.96 -1.64
C PRO A 474 -14.11 36.88 -0.41
N LEU A 475 -13.31 37.95 -0.39
CA LEU A 475 -13.28 38.96 0.68
C LEU A 475 -14.25 40.13 0.43
N ALA A 476 -15.03 40.11 -0.65
CA ALA A 476 -16.06 41.11 -0.87
C ALA A 476 -17.08 41.08 0.28
N THR A 477 -17.51 42.25 0.75
CA THR A 477 -18.42 42.39 1.90
C THR A 477 -19.69 41.55 1.71
N GLU A 478 -20.23 41.54 0.50
CA GLU A 478 -21.42 40.76 0.13
C GLU A 478 -21.21 39.25 0.23
N VAL A 479 -20.02 38.76 -0.09
CA VAL A 479 -19.66 37.34 0.01
C VAL A 479 -19.51 36.94 1.48
N GLN A 480 -18.94 37.81 2.31
CA GLN A 480 -18.81 37.60 3.75
C GLN A 480 -20.17 37.52 4.45
N VAL A 481 -21.13 38.37 4.05
CA VAL A 481 -22.53 38.31 4.56
C VAL A 481 -23.17 36.94 4.27
N LEU A 482 -22.99 36.41 3.07
CA LEU A 482 -23.55 35.10 2.68
C LEU A 482 -22.84 33.93 3.39
N ARG A 483 -21.54 34.06 3.66
CA ARG A 483 -20.78 33.10 4.49
C ARG A 483 -21.32 33.07 5.92
N GLU A 484 -21.57 34.22 6.54
CA GLU A 484 -22.17 34.27 7.88
C GLU A 484 -23.57 33.63 7.92
N LEU A 485 -24.39 33.84 6.88
CA LEU A 485 -25.69 33.16 6.75
C LEU A 485 -25.53 31.64 6.75
N ARG A 486 -24.61 31.14 5.91
CA ARG A 486 -24.34 29.71 5.81
C ARG A 486 -23.88 29.14 7.15
N ASP A 487 -22.88 29.78 7.76
CA ASP A 487 -22.20 29.23 8.92
C ASP A 487 -23.05 29.29 10.18
N ARG A 488 -23.82 30.38 10.37
CA ARG A 488 -24.65 30.55 11.57
C ARG A 488 -26.03 29.90 11.48
N TYR A 489 -26.58 29.77 10.27
CA TYR A 489 -27.99 29.36 10.11
C TYR A 489 -28.20 28.12 9.24
N LEU A 490 -27.38 27.86 8.22
CA LEU A 490 -27.58 26.73 7.31
C LEU A 490 -26.85 25.47 7.77
N LEU A 491 -25.54 25.54 8.01
CA LEU A 491 -24.73 24.38 8.41
C LEU A 491 -25.11 23.79 9.78
N PRO A 492 -25.53 24.57 10.78
CA PRO A 492 -26.01 24.00 12.04
C PRO A 492 -27.38 23.29 11.92
N ASN A 493 -28.12 23.51 10.83
CA ASN A 493 -29.47 22.99 10.65
C ASN A 493 -29.50 21.77 9.70
N ALA A 494 -30.16 20.69 10.12
CA ALA A 494 -30.26 19.45 9.33
C ALA A 494 -30.95 19.65 7.96
N LEU A 495 -31.83 20.64 7.82
CA LEU A 495 -32.46 20.99 6.52
C LEU A 495 -31.61 21.96 5.69
N GLY A 496 -30.67 22.67 6.32
CA GLY A 496 -29.77 23.60 5.65
C GLY A 496 -28.55 22.92 5.02
N ARG A 497 -28.03 21.84 5.62
CA ARG A 497 -26.87 21.10 5.09
C ARG A 497 -27.08 20.57 3.67
N PRO A 498 -28.18 19.86 3.34
CA PRO A 498 -28.40 19.36 1.98
C PRO A 498 -28.47 20.48 0.93
N PHE A 499 -28.99 21.65 1.32
CA PHE A 499 -29.02 22.83 0.44
C PHE A 499 -27.61 23.36 0.16
N VAL A 500 -26.75 23.40 1.19
CA VAL A 500 -25.34 23.82 1.04
C VAL A 500 -24.55 22.79 0.22
N ASP A 501 -24.80 21.50 0.40
CA ASP A 501 -24.14 20.42 -0.36
C ASP A 501 -24.50 20.50 -1.86
N ILE A 502 -25.78 20.68 -2.19
CA ILE A 502 -26.23 20.88 -3.58
C ILE A 502 -25.59 22.14 -4.17
N TYR A 503 -25.51 23.21 -3.38
CA TYR A 503 -24.83 24.43 -3.80
C TYR A 503 -23.34 24.17 -4.11
N TYR A 504 -22.61 23.46 -3.26
CA TYR A 504 -21.20 23.12 -3.51
C TYR A 504 -20.98 22.16 -4.67
N TRP A 505 -21.94 21.30 -4.96
CA TRP A 505 -21.86 20.43 -6.12
C TRP A 505 -22.09 21.18 -7.44
N LEU A 506 -23.08 22.08 -7.49
CA LEU A 506 -23.44 22.81 -8.71
C LEU A 506 -22.59 24.06 -8.98
N SER A 507 -22.11 24.72 -7.93
CA SER A 507 -21.53 26.06 -8.04
C SER A 507 -20.16 26.14 -8.72
N PRO A 508 -19.23 25.17 -8.61
CA PRO A 508 -17.90 25.29 -9.24
C PRO A 508 -17.93 25.45 -10.78
N PRO A 509 -18.65 24.61 -11.56
CA PRO A 509 -18.71 24.80 -13.01
C PRO A 509 -19.46 26.09 -13.41
N LEU A 510 -20.51 26.47 -12.66
CA LEU A 510 -21.26 27.70 -12.93
C LEU A 510 -20.44 28.96 -12.61
N ALA A 511 -19.65 28.93 -11.54
CA ALA A 511 -18.79 30.03 -11.12
C ALA A 511 -17.71 30.33 -12.16
N GLY A 512 -17.13 29.30 -12.80
CA GLY A 512 -16.18 29.46 -13.90
C GLY A 512 -16.79 30.25 -15.07
N VAL A 513 -17.99 29.86 -15.52
CA VAL A 513 -18.70 30.55 -16.62
C VAL A 513 -19.09 31.99 -16.25
N ILE A 514 -19.50 32.24 -15.00
CA ILE A 514 -19.87 33.57 -14.53
C ILE A 514 -18.63 34.48 -14.44
N ALA A 515 -17.50 33.98 -13.92
CA ALA A 515 -16.31 34.80 -13.69
C ALA A 515 -15.72 35.40 -14.98
N GLU A 516 -15.87 34.70 -16.10
CA GLU A 516 -15.35 35.08 -17.42
C GLU A 516 -16.24 36.10 -18.17
N ASN A 517 -17.45 36.39 -17.69
CA ASN A 517 -18.42 37.22 -18.40
C ASN A 517 -19.03 38.33 -17.52
N GLU A 518 -18.68 39.58 -17.80
CA GLU A 518 -19.12 40.74 -17.01
C GLU A 518 -20.64 40.93 -16.98
N ALA A 519 -21.36 40.55 -18.05
CA ALA A 519 -22.83 40.61 -18.06
C ALA A 519 -23.45 39.57 -17.11
N LEU A 520 -22.87 38.37 -17.04
CA LEU A 520 -23.28 37.34 -16.08
C LEU A 520 -22.91 37.76 -14.65
N ARG A 521 -21.76 38.39 -14.43
CA ARG A 521 -21.38 38.94 -13.11
C ARG A 521 -22.36 40.02 -12.66
N ALA A 522 -22.75 40.93 -13.55
CA ALA A 522 -23.76 41.94 -13.27
C ALA A 522 -25.13 41.32 -12.94
N ALA A 523 -25.55 40.30 -13.69
CA ALA A 523 -26.79 39.58 -13.41
C ALA A 523 -26.76 38.86 -12.06
N THR A 524 -25.66 38.17 -11.75
CA THR A 524 -25.45 37.48 -10.45
C THR A 524 -25.48 38.47 -9.29
N ARG A 525 -24.79 39.61 -9.38
CA ARG A 525 -24.87 40.68 -8.37
C ARG A 525 -26.30 41.19 -8.19
N GLY A 526 -27.04 41.36 -9.28
CA GLY A 526 -28.46 41.75 -9.25
C GLY A 526 -29.36 40.73 -8.54
N ALA A 527 -29.15 39.45 -8.82
CA ALA A 527 -29.93 38.35 -8.24
C ALA A 527 -29.65 38.12 -6.75
N LEU A 528 -28.40 38.29 -6.30
CA LEU A 528 -28.01 38.08 -4.91
C LEU A 528 -28.34 39.27 -3.99
N ARG A 529 -28.50 40.47 -4.55
CA ARG A 529 -28.72 41.71 -3.78
C ARG A 529 -29.90 41.66 -2.80
N PRO A 530 -31.09 41.10 -3.13
CA PRO A 530 -32.18 40.97 -2.17
C PRO A 530 -31.86 40.01 -1.02
N VAL A 531 -31.11 38.94 -1.30
CA VAL A 531 -30.71 37.94 -0.30
C VAL A 531 -29.67 38.54 0.66
N ILE A 532 -28.67 39.23 0.13
CA ILE A 532 -27.65 39.92 0.93
C ILE A 532 -28.29 40.96 1.84
N TRP A 533 -29.17 41.82 1.30
CA TRP A 533 -29.85 42.85 2.08
C TRP A 533 -30.70 42.24 3.21
N TRP A 534 -31.42 41.15 2.93
CA TRP A 534 -32.23 40.48 3.95
C TRP A 534 -31.36 39.84 5.03
N THR A 535 -30.25 39.21 4.64
CA THR A 535 -29.27 38.64 5.57
C THR A 535 -28.63 39.70 6.45
N GLU A 536 -28.23 40.84 5.90
CA GLU A 536 -27.71 41.98 6.69
C GLU A 536 -28.73 42.47 7.71
N LEU A 537 -30.00 42.61 7.31
CA LEU A 537 -31.08 43.00 8.22
C LEU A 537 -31.29 41.94 9.33
N ALA A 538 -31.22 40.66 8.99
CA ALA A 538 -31.37 39.56 9.95
C ALA A 538 -30.21 39.48 10.94
N LEU A 539 -28.98 39.76 10.50
CA LEU A 539 -27.78 39.76 11.33
C LEU A 539 -27.69 41.00 12.23
N THR A 540 -28.06 42.18 11.72
CA THR A 540 -27.93 43.46 12.46
C THR A 540 -29.14 43.78 13.32
N SER A 541 -30.33 43.31 12.95
CA SER A 541 -31.57 43.61 13.66
C SER A 541 -32.57 42.44 13.56
N PRO A 542 -32.32 41.32 14.27
CA PRO A 542 -33.12 40.09 14.14
C PRO A 542 -34.62 40.30 14.36
N GLY A 543 -35.01 41.12 15.34
CA GLY A 543 -36.42 41.44 15.61
C GLY A 543 -37.10 42.22 14.47
N LEU A 544 -36.35 43.07 13.78
CA LEU A 544 -36.84 43.88 12.66
C LEU A 544 -36.93 43.02 11.39
N ALA A 545 -35.97 42.12 11.16
CA ALA A 545 -36.02 41.12 10.09
C ALA A 545 -37.20 40.15 10.25
N TRP A 546 -37.45 39.66 11.47
CA TRP A 546 -38.64 38.86 11.78
C TRP A 546 -39.93 39.62 11.54
N THR A 547 -39.98 40.90 11.91
CA THR A 547 -41.16 41.75 11.66
C THR A 547 -41.38 41.96 10.16
N VAL A 548 -40.33 42.20 9.37
CA VAL A 548 -40.40 42.33 7.90
C VAL A 548 -40.82 41.02 7.24
N LEU A 549 -40.33 39.87 7.73
CA LEU A 549 -40.70 38.55 7.20
C LEU A 549 -42.19 38.22 7.50
N VAL A 550 -42.66 38.52 8.71
CA VAL A 550 -44.07 38.32 9.11
C VAL A 550 -45.02 39.30 8.40
N LEU A 551 -44.62 40.57 8.24
CA LEU A 551 -45.42 41.55 7.49
C LEU A 551 -45.40 41.27 5.99
N GLY A 552 -44.29 40.80 5.42
CA GLY A 552 -44.16 40.44 4.01
C GLY A 552 -44.95 39.17 3.65
N THR A 553 -44.90 38.13 4.48
CA THR A 553 -45.74 36.93 4.34
C THR A 553 -47.21 37.25 4.60
N GLY A 554 -47.51 38.12 5.59
CA GLY A 554 -48.85 38.66 5.83
C GLY A 554 -49.39 39.44 4.63
N ALA A 555 -48.59 40.28 3.98
CA ALA A 555 -48.97 41.03 2.78
C ALA A 555 -49.16 40.12 1.55
N LEU A 556 -48.37 39.05 1.41
CA LEU A 556 -48.55 38.01 0.37
C LEU A 556 -49.84 37.19 0.59
N VAL A 557 -50.16 36.85 1.84
CA VAL A 557 -51.40 36.16 2.20
C VAL A 557 -52.62 37.08 2.03
N ILE A 558 -52.50 38.38 2.36
CA ILE A 558 -53.55 39.38 2.14
C ILE A 558 -53.74 39.66 0.64
N SER A 559 -52.68 39.80 -0.14
CA SER A 559 -52.77 40.00 -1.60
C SER A 559 -53.26 38.77 -2.37
N ALA A 560 -53.05 37.55 -1.85
CA ALA A 560 -53.64 36.32 -2.39
C ALA A 560 -55.10 36.11 -1.94
N SER A 561 -55.48 36.58 -0.75
CA SER A 561 -56.84 36.41 -0.20
C SER A 561 -57.83 37.49 -0.65
N VAL A 562 -57.39 38.70 -0.99
CA VAL A 562 -58.26 39.77 -1.52
C VAL A 562 -58.94 39.38 -2.85
N PRO A 563 -58.25 38.82 -3.86
CA PRO A 563 -58.89 38.29 -5.07
C PRO A 563 -59.89 37.15 -4.77
N PHE A 564 -59.56 36.29 -3.81
CA PHE A 564 -60.40 35.16 -3.40
C PHE A 564 -61.68 35.61 -2.66
N VAL A 565 -61.58 36.60 -1.77
CA VAL A 565 -62.72 37.19 -1.05
C VAL A 565 -63.58 38.03 -1.99
N VAL A 566 -62.99 38.81 -2.89
CA VAL A 566 -63.70 39.56 -3.95
C VAL A 566 -64.43 38.61 -4.90
N TRP A 567 -63.80 37.48 -5.27
CA TRP A 567 -64.42 36.42 -6.05
C TRP A 567 -65.60 35.77 -5.31
N ARG A 568 -65.44 35.45 -4.02
CA ARG A 568 -66.50 34.84 -3.19
C ARG A 568 -67.67 35.79 -2.95
N ALA A 569 -67.43 37.08 -2.73
CA ALA A 569 -68.45 38.12 -2.56
C ALA A 569 -69.23 38.39 -3.87
N ARG A 570 -68.55 38.40 -5.02
CA ARG A 570 -69.20 38.49 -6.35
C ARG A 570 -70.04 37.25 -6.67
N ARG A 571 -69.62 36.06 -6.21
CA ARG A 571 -70.38 34.80 -6.38
C ARG A 571 -71.62 34.73 -5.47
N ALA A 572 -71.56 35.31 -4.27
CA ALA A 572 -72.71 35.39 -3.36
C ALA A 572 -73.79 36.38 -3.85
N ARG A 573 -73.41 37.56 -4.37
CA ARG A 573 -74.36 38.52 -4.96
C ARG A 573 -75.07 38.03 -6.23
N ARG A 574 -74.50 37.06 -6.94
CA ARG A 574 -75.14 36.41 -8.11
C ARG A 574 -76.10 35.27 -7.73
N ARG A 575 -76.26 34.95 -6.45
CA ARG A 575 -77.19 33.92 -5.95
C ARG A 575 -78.43 34.50 -5.23
N THR A 576 -78.53 35.82 -5.12
CA THR A 576 -79.66 36.52 -4.48
C THR A 576 -80.31 37.56 -5.40
N LEU A 577 -80.16 37.41 -6.71
CA LEU A 577 -80.94 38.09 -7.75
C LEU A 577 -81.58 37.05 -8.67
#